data_AF-N6ZW42-F1
#
_entry.id   AF-N6ZW42-F1
#
_cell.length_a   1.000
_cell.length_b   1.000
_cell.length_c   1.000
_cell.angle_alpha   90.00
_cell.angle_beta   90.00
_cell.angle_gamma   90.00
#
_symmetry.space_group_name_H-M   'P 1'
#
loop_
_entity.id
_entity.type
_entity.pdbx_description
1 polymer ?
#
loop_
_entity_poly.entity_id
_entity_poly.type
_entity_poly.pdbx_seq_one_letter_code
_entity_poly.pdbx_strand_id
1 'polypeptide(L)'
;MPFVCIGDEPLTAKLALRLQPDERDALRAEADARGVSMSALVRDLYFGAPVVSDVNRDLVAELIRLGAVVRSAWDASAASQSPYFPPLAEAIVDLQKFARTLAGKIKPSRVRHDRAADVVEFVGRSDGVALEAIVTLRLLPAEKDQLALDAEMAGITPGALVRRRIFGRPVSANINRVMQRRIRSLMAMLQHFLAEHRSRDYPEIYTTRSVLAALFKRLGHDLKAHS
;
A
#
# COMPACT_ATOMS: atom_id res chain seq x y z
N MET A 1 3.70 -9.01 -38.83
CA MET A 1 2.82 -9.56 -37.76
C MET A 1 2.17 -8.38 -37.06
N PRO A 2 0.85 -8.16 -37.18
CA PRO A 2 0.18 -7.15 -36.37
C PRO A 2 0.22 -7.60 -34.90
N PHE A 3 0.67 -6.72 -34.01
CA PHE A 3 0.64 -6.99 -32.58
C PHE A 3 -0.83 -7.03 -32.14
N VAL A 4 -1.26 -8.16 -31.60
CA VAL A 4 -2.60 -8.30 -31.00
C VAL A 4 -2.54 -7.61 -29.64
N CYS A 5 -3.33 -6.55 -29.45
CA CYS A 5 -3.55 -5.97 -28.14
C CYS A 5 -4.28 -7.00 -27.26
N ILE A 6 -3.69 -7.33 -26.12
CA ILE A 6 -4.31 -8.20 -25.12
C ILE A 6 -4.88 -7.28 -24.04
N GLY A 7 -6.21 -7.23 -23.94
CA GLY A 7 -6.97 -6.39 -23.00
C GLY A 7 -7.42 -5.05 -23.58
N ASP A 8 -8.46 -4.48 -22.97
CA ASP A 8 -9.13 -3.26 -23.45
C ASP A 8 -8.47 -1.96 -22.97
N GLU A 9 -7.71 -2.01 -21.85
CA GLU A 9 -7.08 -0.84 -21.24
C GLU A 9 -5.58 -0.71 -21.58
N PRO A 10 -5.08 0.50 -21.85
CA PRO A 10 -3.68 0.71 -22.20
C PRO A 10 -2.75 0.63 -20.97
N LEU A 11 -1.67 -0.13 -21.09
CA LEU A 11 -0.59 -0.20 -20.10
C LEU A 11 0.29 1.06 -20.12
N THR A 12 -0.25 2.16 -19.60
CA THR A 12 0.38 3.49 -19.60
C THR A 12 1.35 3.69 -18.45
N ALA A 13 1.15 2.99 -17.33
CA ALA A 13 2.00 3.12 -16.17
C ALA A 13 3.32 2.34 -16.34
N LYS A 14 4.41 2.89 -15.79
CA LYS A 14 5.74 2.30 -15.86
C LYS A 14 6.30 2.04 -14.46
N LEU A 15 6.98 0.90 -14.30
CA LEU A 15 7.83 0.58 -13.14
C LEU A 15 9.22 0.17 -13.63
N ALA A 16 10.26 0.82 -13.10
CA ALA A 16 11.64 0.41 -13.33
C ALA A 16 12.03 -0.68 -12.31
N LEU A 17 11.96 -1.94 -12.74
CA LEU A 17 12.36 -3.09 -11.92
C LEU A 17 13.87 -3.26 -11.99
N ARG A 18 14.54 -3.13 -10.85
CA ARG A 18 15.98 -3.39 -10.72
C ARG A 18 16.22 -4.84 -10.35
N LEU A 19 17.06 -5.51 -11.14
CA LEU A 19 17.40 -6.92 -11.03
C LEU A 19 18.91 -7.09 -11.07
N GLN A 20 19.39 -8.26 -10.63
CA GLN A 20 20.72 -8.73 -11.02
C GLN A 20 20.71 -9.10 -12.52
N PRO A 21 21.86 -9.07 -13.21
CA PRO A 21 21.96 -9.53 -14.60
C PRO A 21 21.42 -10.96 -14.77
N ASP A 22 21.80 -11.90 -13.91
CA ASP A 22 21.36 -13.29 -13.98
C ASP A 22 19.86 -13.45 -13.71
N GLU A 23 19.29 -12.63 -12.81
CA GLU A 23 17.84 -12.59 -12.56
C GLU A 23 17.08 -12.09 -13.79
N ARG A 24 17.60 -11.07 -14.47
CA ARG A 24 17.03 -10.58 -15.74
C ARG A 24 17.08 -11.68 -16.79
N ASP A 25 18.18 -12.39 -16.89
CA ASP A 25 18.39 -13.42 -17.92
C ASP A 25 17.50 -14.64 -17.68
N ALA A 26 17.34 -15.08 -16.43
CA ALA A 26 16.37 -16.11 -16.06
C ALA A 26 14.93 -15.67 -16.38
N LEU A 27 14.56 -14.43 -16.05
CA LEU A 27 13.24 -13.88 -16.35
C LEU A 27 12.99 -13.77 -17.86
N ARG A 28 14.02 -13.46 -18.66
CA ARG A 28 13.94 -13.43 -20.12
C ARG A 28 13.74 -14.83 -20.69
N ALA A 29 14.56 -15.80 -20.25
CA ALA A 29 14.45 -17.19 -20.70
C ALA A 29 13.05 -17.77 -20.43
N GLU A 30 12.48 -17.50 -19.25
CA GLU A 30 11.12 -17.93 -18.92
C GLU A 30 10.06 -17.25 -19.81
N ALA A 31 10.21 -15.95 -20.09
CA ALA A 31 9.29 -15.23 -20.95
C ALA A 31 9.32 -15.76 -22.39
N ASP A 32 10.53 -16.04 -22.90
CA ASP A 32 10.74 -16.62 -24.22
C ASP A 32 10.16 -18.05 -24.29
N ALA A 33 10.36 -18.87 -23.25
CA ALA A 33 9.80 -20.22 -23.15
C ALA A 33 8.25 -20.23 -23.17
N ARG A 34 7.62 -19.22 -22.55
CA ARG A 34 6.16 -19.04 -22.55
C ARG A 34 5.63 -18.27 -23.77
N GLY A 35 6.51 -17.76 -24.65
CA GLY A 35 6.13 -16.96 -25.81
C GLY A 35 5.46 -15.63 -25.46
N VAL A 36 5.75 -15.06 -24.29
CA VAL A 36 5.16 -13.79 -23.81
C VAL A 36 6.24 -12.74 -23.57
N SER A 37 5.85 -11.47 -23.47
CA SER A 37 6.80 -10.43 -23.03
C SER A 37 7.15 -10.57 -21.55
N MET A 38 8.35 -10.13 -21.13
CA MET A 38 8.72 -10.07 -19.71
C MET A 38 7.72 -9.26 -18.86
N SER A 39 7.11 -8.21 -19.42
CA SER A 39 6.07 -7.43 -18.72
C SER A 39 4.81 -8.26 -18.49
N ALA A 40 4.39 -9.05 -19.47
CA ALA A 40 3.23 -9.93 -19.35
C ALA A 40 3.50 -11.05 -18.34
N LEU A 41 4.69 -11.68 -18.40
CA LEU A 41 5.10 -12.70 -17.43
C LEU A 41 5.10 -12.16 -16.00
N VAL A 42 5.71 -11.00 -15.74
CA VAL A 42 5.76 -10.44 -14.39
C VAL A 42 4.37 -10.07 -13.87
N ARG A 43 3.49 -9.56 -14.73
CA ARG A 43 2.10 -9.26 -14.34
C ARG A 43 1.37 -10.53 -13.94
N ASP A 44 1.47 -11.58 -14.75
CA ASP A 44 0.86 -12.88 -14.47
C ASP A 44 1.35 -13.46 -13.13
N LEU A 45 2.67 -13.54 -12.93
CA LEU A 45 3.29 -14.06 -11.71
C LEU A 45 2.98 -13.21 -10.46
N TYR A 46 2.86 -11.89 -10.60
CA TYR A 46 2.64 -10.99 -9.46
C TYR A 46 1.17 -10.87 -9.07
N PHE A 47 0.29 -10.62 -10.05
CA PHE A 47 -1.13 -10.35 -9.83
C PHE A 47 -1.98 -11.63 -9.79
N GLY A 48 -1.45 -12.79 -10.20
CA GLY A 48 -2.15 -14.07 -10.14
C GLY A 48 -2.50 -14.55 -8.71
N ALA A 49 -1.87 -13.99 -7.68
CA ALA A 49 -2.23 -14.24 -6.29
C ALA A 49 -2.07 -12.97 -5.43
N PRO A 50 -2.97 -12.60 -4.51
CA PRO A 50 -2.79 -11.41 -3.66
C PRO A 50 -1.71 -11.62 -2.55
N VAL A 51 -0.97 -10.56 -2.16
CA VAL A 51 0.01 -10.55 -1.01
C VAL A 51 -0.67 -10.25 0.33
N VAL A 52 -1.85 -9.65 0.27
CA VAL A 52 -2.63 -9.24 1.44
C VAL A 52 -4.07 -9.55 1.13
N SER A 53 -4.82 -10.05 2.12
CA SER A 53 -6.26 -10.24 1.95
C SER A 53 -6.93 -8.95 1.50
N ASP A 54 -7.83 -9.02 0.53
CA ASP A 54 -8.49 -7.84 -0.04
C ASP A 54 -9.17 -6.99 1.02
N VAL A 55 -9.80 -7.61 2.03
CA VAL A 55 -10.39 -6.89 3.17
C VAL A 55 -9.39 -5.98 3.88
N ASN A 56 -8.17 -6.45 4.16
CA ASN A 56 -7.17 -5.62 4.83
C ASN A 56 -6.63 -4.53 3.90
N ARG A 57 -6.53 -4.80 2.59
CA ARG A 57 -6.18 -3.79 1.59
C ARG A 57 -7.22 -2.67 1.57
N ASP A 58 -8.49 -3.02 1.49
CA ASP A 58 -9.60 -2.06 1.43
C ASP A 58 -9.66 -1.20 2.69
N LEU A 59 -9.44 -1.80 3.86
CA LEU A 59 -9.39 -1.05 5.12
C LEU A 59 -8.24 -0.03 5.14
N VAL A 60 -7.07 -0.36 4.60
CA VAL A 60 -5.93 0.58 4.52
C VAL A 60 -6.22 1.68 3.50
N ALA A 61 -6.72 1.30 2.32
CA ALA A 61 -7.09 2.23 1.27
C ALA A 61 -8.13 3.25 1.75
N GLU A 62 -9.14 2.79 2.48
CA GLU A 62 -10.19 3.65 3.04
C GLU A 62 -9.64 4.61 4.10
N LEU A 63 -8.71 4.15 4.96
CA LEU A 63 -8.04 5.04 5.92
C LEU A 63 -7.24 6.15 5.20
N ILE A 64 -6.55 5.79 4.10
CA ILE A 64 -5.80 6.75 3.28
C ILE A 64 -6.76 7.75 2.63
N ARG A 65 -7.85 7.27 2.03
CA ARG A 65 -8.88 8.09 1.39
C ARG A 65 -9.46 9.10 2.37
N LEU A 66 -9.93 8.64 3.54
CA LEU A 66 -10.50 9.53 4.57
C LEU A 66 -9.47 10.55 5.08
N GLY A 67 -8.21 10.13 5.23
CA GLY A 67 -7.12 11.06 5.55
C GLY A 67 -6.93 12.17 4.51
N ALA A 68 -7.00 11.82 3.23
CA ALA A 68 -6.93 12.79 2.13
C ALA A 68 -8.14 13.72 2.11
N VAL A 69 -9.34 13.22 2.38
CA VAL A 69 -10.56 14.04 2.50
C VAL A 69 -10.42 15.04 3.64
N VAL A 70 -9.95 14.62 4.82
CA VAL A 70 -9.70 15.52 5.95
C VAL A 70 -8.66 16.59 5.59
N ARG A 71 -7.57 16.22 4.91
CA ARG A 71 -6.55 17.17 4.44
C ARG A 71 -7.13 18.18 3.46
N SER A 72 -7.90 17.73 2.47
CA SER A 72 -8.50 18.63 1.48
C SER A 72 -9.52 19.58 2.11
N ALA A 73 -10.37 19.07 3.00
CA ALA A 73 -11.33 19.88 3.74
C ALA A 73 -10.64 20.90 4.66
N TRP A 74 -9.49 20.53 5.22
CA TRP A 74 -8.63 21.48 5.93
C TRP A 74 -8.17 22.58 5.00
N ASP A 75 -7.50 22.25 3.89
CA ASP A 75 -6.91 23.25 3.00
C ASP A 75 -7.99 24.25 2.53
N ALA A 76 -9.22 23.76 2.27
CA ALA A 76 -10.39 24.59 2.01
C ALA A 76 -10.82 25.44 3.22
N SER A 77 -10.83 24.88 4.43
CA SER A 77 -11.15 25.61 5.66
C SER A 77 -10.14 26.72 5.97
N ALA A 78 -8.86 26.54 5.63
CA ALA A 78 -7.82 27.53 5.83
C ALA A 78 -8.02 28.74 4.92
N ALA A 79 -8.53 28.51 3.71
CA ALA A 79 -8.96 29.58 2.79
C ALA A 79 -10.27 30.26 3.24
N SER A 80 -11.09 29.58 4.05
CA SER A 80 -12.29 30.17 4.64
C SER A 80 -11.93 31.10 5.80
N GLN A 81 -12.55 32.28 5.86
CA GLN A 81 -12.47 33.18 7.02
C GLN A 81 -13.38 32.74 8.18
N SER A 82 -14.20 31.70 7.97
CA SER A 82 -15.15 31.23 8.98
C SER A 82 -14.43 30.59 10.17
N PRO A 83 -14.87 30.88 11.42
CA PRO A 83 -14.38 30.19 12.62
C PRO A 83 -14.66 28.68 12.60
N TYR A 84 -15.72 28.26 11.90
CA TYR A 84 -16.13 26.87 11.77
C TYR A 84 -16.48 26.53 10.32
N PHE A 85 -15.97 25.41 9.84
CA PHE A 85 -16.12 24.93 8.47
C PHE A 85 -16.76 23.54 8.49
N PRO A 86 -18.08 23.44 8.24
CA PRO A 86 -18.81 22.17 8.36
C PRO A 86 -18.20 21.00 7.58
N PRO A 87 -17.72 21.15 6.33
CA PRO A 87 -17.13 20.03 5.59
C PRO A 87 -15.90 19.41 6.26
N LEU A 88 -15.11 20.21 6.99
CA LEU A 88 -13.98 19.69 7.76
C LEU A 88 -14.47 18.87 8.96
N ALA A 89 -15.46 19.36 9.69
CA ALA A 89 -16.04 18.64 10.82
C ALA A 89 -16.66 17.31 10.37
N GLU A 90 -17.40 17.30 9.25
CA GLU A 90 -17.97 16.10 8.66
C GLU A 90 -16.88 15.07 8.29
N ALA A 91 -15.81 15.51 7.61
CA ALA A 91 -14.69 14.65 7.26
C ALA A 91 -14.01 14.02 8.49
N ILE A 92 -13.85 14.80 9.56
CA ILE A 92 -13.29 14.33 10.85
C ILE A 92 -14.22 13.30 11.48
N VAL A 93 -15.54 13.54 11.48
CA VAL A 93 -16.55 12.63 12.02
C VAL A 93 -16.59 11.32 11.24
N ASP A 94 -16.45 11.36 9.92
CA ASP A 94 -16.43 10.14 9.10
C ASP A 94 -15.16 9.32 9.33
N LEU A 95 -14.00 9.97 9.49
CA LEU A 95 -12.78 9.32 9.95
C LEU A 95 -12.98 8.65 11.32
N GLN A 96 -13.65 9.34 12.25
CA GLN A 96 -13.97 8.80 13.57
C GLN A 96 -14.85 7.55 13.47
N LYS A 97 -15.94 7.61 12.69
CA LYS A 97 -16.84 6.47 12.48
C LYS A 97 -16.08 5.28 11.91
N PHE A 98 -15.28 5.51 10.86
CA PHE A 98 -14.47 4.45 10.27
C PHE A 98 -13.48 3.85 11.28
N ALA A 99 -12.75 4.67 12.03
CA ALA A 99 -11.82 4.23 13.07
C ALA A 99 -12.49 3.36 14.16
N ARG A 100 -13.73 3.67 14.54
CA ARG A 100 -14.50 2.83 15.48
C ARG A 100 -14.83 1.46 14.89
N THR A 101 -15.12 1.39 13.59
CA THR A 101 -15.42 0.09 12.93
C THR A 101 -14.18 -0.74 12.63
N LEU A 102 -13.01 -0.12 12.45
CA LEU A 102 -11.74 -0.79 12.14
C LEU A 102 -11.35 -1.81 13.22
N ALA A 103 -11.57 -1.49 14.49
CA ALA A 103 -11.14 -2.32 15.62
C ALA A 103 -11.76 -3.72 15.65
N GLY A 104 -12.92 -3.93 15.00
CA GLY A 104 -13.57 -5.24 14.88
C GLY A 104 -13.33 -5.94 13.53
N LYS A 105 -12.76 -5.26 12.55
CA LYS A 105 -12.64 -5.74 11.16
C LYS A 105 -11.22 -6.10 10.75
N ILE A 106 -10.22 -5.52 11.40
CA ILE A 106 -8.82 -5.82 11.11
C ILE A 106 -8.54 -7.26 11.53
N LYS A 107 -8.17 -8.11 10.56
CA LYS A 107 -7.63 -9.44 10.85
C LYS A 107 -6.14 -9.27 11.12
N PRO A 108 -5.64 -9.48 12.36
CA PRO A 108 -4.22 -9.42 12.63
C PRO A 108 -3.54 -10.52 11.83
N SER A 109 -2.63 -10.14 10.93
CA SER A 109 -1.91 -11.13 10.15
C SER A 109 -0.54 -10.62 9.77
N ARG A 110 0.50 -11.29 10.29
CA ARG A 110 1.70 -11.53 9.50
C ARG A 110 1.34 -12.64 8.52
N VAL A 111 0.82 -12.28 7.34
CA VAL A 111 0.69 -13.28 6.28
C VAL A 111 2.08 -13.47 5.71
N ARG A 112 2.66 -14.65 5.95
CA ARG A 112 3.80 -15.12 5.18
C ARG A 112 3.22 -15.77 3.94
N HIS A 113 3.43 -15.14 2.79
CA HIS A 113 3.15 -15.81 1.54
C HIS A 113 4.30 -16.76 1.23
N ASP A 114 4.00 -18.05 1.21
CA ASP A 114 4.90 -19.08 0.71
C ASP A 114 5.10 -18.93 -0.81
N ARG A 115 6.13 -19.61 -1.32
CA ARG A 115 6.52 -19.65 -2.72
C ARG A 115 5.27 -19.88 -3.59
N ALA A 116 4.98 -18.97 -4.52
CA ALA A 116 3.92 -19.18 -5.50
C ALA A 116 4.22 -20.47 -6.29
N ALA A 117 3.18 -21.20 -6.73
CA ALA A 117 3.36 -22.41 -7.53
C ALA A 117 4.07 -22.11 -8.87
N ASP A 118 3.76 -20.94 -9.44
CA ASP A 118 4.41 -20.42 -10.63
C ASP A 118 5.43 -19.35 -10.21
N VAL A 119 6.72 -19.70 -10.22
CA VAL A 119 7.84 -18.79 -9.99
C VAL A 119 8.91 -19.02 -11.05
N VAL A 120 9.73 -18.01 -11.30
CA VAL A 120 10.97 -18.19 -12.05
C VAL A 120 11.96 -18.88 -11.12
N GLU A 121 12.35 -20.11 -11.45
CA GLU A 121 13.37 -20.81 -10.69
C GLU A 121 14.72 -20.11 -10.85
N PHE A 122 15.31 -19.73 -9.71
CA PHE A 122 16.62 -19.08 -9.66
C PHE A 122 17.41 -19.62 -8.46
N VAL A 123 18.56 -20.25 -8.74
CA VAL A 123 19.44 -20.88 -7.75
C VAL A 123 20.72 -20.04 -7.54
N GLY A 124 20.59 -18.71 -7.55
CA GLY A 124 21.70 -17.78 -7.31
C GLY A 124 21.64 -17.10 -5.94
N ARG A 125 22.81 -16.66 -5.43
CA ARG A 125 22.90 -15.87 -4.17
C ARG A 125 22.33 -14.48 -4.41
N SER A 126 21.19 -14.18 -3.78
CA SER A 126 20.46 -12.94 -4.04
C SER A 126 20.86 -11.74 -3.20
N ASP A 127 21.58 -11.99 -2.11
CA ASP A 127 21.76 -11.01 -1.04
C ASP A 127 23.18 -10.45 -1.10
N GLY A 128 23.28 -9.15 -1.42
CA GLY A 128 24.54 -8.39 -1.44
C GLY A 128 25.12 -8.05 -2.82
N VAL A 129 24.55 -8.57 -3.92
CA VAL A 129 25.01 -8.27 -5.29
C VAL A 129 24.27 -7.04 -5.85
N ALA A 130 24.98 -6.20 -6.60
CA ALA A 130 24.46 -4.97 -7.19
C ALA A 130 23.30 -5.23 -8.18
N LEU A 131 22.28 -4.37 -8.13
CA LEU A 131 21.11 -4.44 -9.02
C LEU A 131 21.31 -3.52 -10.22
N GLU A 132 22.10 -3.98 -11.17
CA GLU A 132 22.57 -3.20 -12.33
C GLU A 132 21.60 -3.27 -13.51
N ALA A 133 20.85 -4.36 -13.63
CA ALA A 133 19.89 -4.54 -14.71
C ALA A 133 18.58 -3.79 -14.41
N ILE A 134 18.06 -3.05 -15.40
CA ILE A 134 16.76 -2.38 -15.31
C ILE A 134 15.82 -2.97 -16.36
N VAL A 135 14.68 -3.46 -15.91
CA VAL A 135 13.56 -3.89 -16.76
C VAL A 135 12.42 -2.91 -16.58
N THR A 136 11.96 -2.29 -17.67
CA THR A 136 10.77 -1.43 -17.62
C THR A 136 9.52 -2.29 -17.76
N LEU A 137 8.74 -2.36 -16.70
CA LEU A 137 7.44 -3.02 -16.69
C LEU A 137 6.35 -2.04 -17.06
N ARG A 138 5.47 -2.47 -17.96
CA ARG A 138 4.24 -1.75 -18.35
C ARG A 138 3.09 -2.30 -17.52
N LEU A 139 2.37 -1.42 -16.84
CA LEU A 139 1.28 -1.75 -15.93
C LEU A 139 0.05 -0.91 -16.27
N LEU A 140 -1.12 -1.38 -15.86
CA LEU A 140 -2.30 -0.51 -15.73
C LEU A 140 -2.07 0.50 -14.59
N PRO A 141 -2.71 1.69 -14.63
CA PRO A 141 -2.67 2.62 -13.50
C PRO A 141 -3.14 1.97 -12.19
N ALA A 142 -4.26 1.24 -12.23
CA ALA A 142 -4.80 0.53 -11.06
C ALA A 142 -3.83 -0.55 -10.52
N GLU A 143 -3.16 -1.29 -11.41
CA GLU A 143 -2.14 -2.27 -11.03
C GLU A 143 -0.95 -1.61 -10.32
N LYS A 144 -0.53 -0.43 -10.79
CA LYS A 144 0.55 0.33 -10.18
C LYS A 144 0.16 0.82 -8.78
N ASP A 145 -1.07 1.28 -8.61
CA ASP A 145 -1.59 1.73 -7.31
C ASP A 145 -1.73 0.56 -6.34
N GLN A 146 -2.25 -0.57 -6.81
CA GLN A 146 -2.32 -1.82 -6.03
C GLN A 146 -0.93 -2.27 -5.59
N LEU A 147 0.05 -2.27 -6.50
CA LEU A 147 1.43 -2.64 -6.18
C LEU A 147 2.05 -1.68 -5.15
N ALA A 148 1.80 -0.38 -5.26
CA ALA A 148 2.29 0.60 -4.29
C ALA A 148 1.72 0.33 -2.89
N LEU A 149 0.42 0.02 -2.81
CA LEU A 149 -0.25 -0.30 -1.56
C LEU A 149 0.26 -1.62 -0.96
N ASP A 150 0.39 -2.66 -1.77
CA ASP A 150 0.95 -3.96 -1.34
C ASP A 150 2.39 -3.82 -0.84
N ALA A 151 3.21 -2.99 -1.50
CA ALA A 151 4.58 -2.70 -1.10
C ALA A 151 4.64 -1.95 0.24
N GLU A 152 3.74 -0.99 0.45
CA GLU A 152 3.61 -0.31 1.73
C GLU A 152 3.25 -1.30 2.85
N MET A 153 2.27 -2.19 2.61
CA MET A 153 1.84 -3.24 3.54
C MET A 153 2.95 -4.23 3.88
N ALA A 154 3.80 -4.55 2.91
CA ALA A 154 5.00 -5.38 3.08
C ALA A 154 6.19 -4.61 3.68
N GLY A 155 6.13 -3.29 3.76
CA GLY A 155 7.20 -2.43 4.28
C GLY A 155 8.47 -2.43 3.43
N ILE A 156 8.35 -2.71 2.13
CA ILE A 156 9.45 -2.77 1.15
C ILE A 156 9.09 -1.93 -0.08
N THR A 157 10.02 -1.75 -1.01
CA THR A 157 9.75 -0.99 -2.24
C THR A 157 8.94 -1.82 -3.25
N PRO A 158 8.16 -1.20 -4.15
CA PRO A 158 7.43 -1.90 -5.22
C PRO A 158 8.31 -2.88 -6.02
N GLY A 159 9.50 -2.44 -6.42
CA GLY A 159 10.45 -3.30 -7.15
C GLY A 159 10.98 -4.47 -6.31
N ALA A 160 11.25 -4.25 -5.02
CA ALA A 160 11.68 -5.32 -4.12
C ALA A 160 10.55 -6.35 -3.89
N LEU A 161 9.30 -5.89 -3.82
CA LEU A 161 8.14 -6.75 -3.68
C LEU A 161 7.94 -7.63 -4.93
N VAL A 162 7.94 -7.04 -6.13
CA VAL A 162 7.85 -7.76 -7.40
C VAL A 162 8.97 -8.81 -7.50
N ARG A 163 10.23 -8.40 -7.28
CA ARG A 163 11.39 -9.30 -7.33
C ARG A 163 11.26 -10.45 -6.34
N ARG A 164 10.87 -10.19 -5.09
CA ARG A 164 10.66 -11.27 -4.11
C ARG A 164 9.61 -12.25 -4.59
N ARG A 165 8.52 -11.77 -5.19
CA ARG A 165 7.42 -12.62 -5.61
C ARG A 165 7.77 -13.50 -6.81
N ILE A 166 8.30 -12.91 -7.88
CA ILE A 166 8.62 -13.67 -9.10
C ILE A 166 9.71 -14.72 -8.88
N PHE A 167 10.60 -14.52 -7.89
CA PHE A 167 11.64 -15.49 -7.51
C PHE A 167 11.30 -16.28 -6.25
N GLY A 168 10.03 -16.28 -5.81
CA GLY A 168 9.57 -17.18 -4.75
C GLY A 168 10.13 -16.90 -3.34
N ARG A 169 10.63 -15.71 -3.09
CA ARG A 169 11.14 -15.29 -1.77
C ARG A 169 9.98 -14.87 -0.87
N PRO A 170 10.04 -15.22 0.43
CA PRO A 170 8.94 -14.92 1.33
C PRO A 170 8.72 -13.41 1.46
N VAL A 171 7.44 -13.03 1.43
CA VAL A 171 6.95 -11.68 1.75
C VAL A 171 6.13 -11.77 3.02
N SER A 172 6.46 -10.92 3.98
CA SER A 172 5.68 -10.74 5.20
C SER A 172 4.97 -9.39 5.14
N ALA A 173 3.64 -9.40 5.09
CA ALA A 173 2.88 -8.17 5.26
C ALA A 173 2.64 -7.90 6.75
N ASN A 174 2.85 -6.67 7.20
CA ASN A 174 2.55 -6.25 8.57
C ASN A 174 1.53 -5.12 8.56
N ILE A 175 0.27 -5.52 8.40
CA ILE A 175 -0.86 -4.60 8.25
C ILE A 175 -1.02 -3.73 9.49
N ASN A 176 -0.85 -4.29 10.68
CA ASN A 176 -0.94 -3.55 11.94
C ASN A 176 0.10 -2.42 11.98
N ARG A 177 1.33 -2.67 11.52
CA ARG A 177 2.39 -1.64 11.47
C ARG A 177 2.05 -0.52 10.49
N VAL A 178 1.47 -0.85 9.34
CA VAL A 178 1.03 0.17 8.35
C VAL A 178 -0.12 0.99 8.89
N MET A 179 -1.16 0.34 9.41
CA MET A 179 -2.28 1.02 10.07
C MET A 179 -1.80 1.95 11.18
N GLN A 180 -0.90 1.48 12.06
CA GLN A 180 -0.32 2.31 13.11
C GLN A 180 0.44 3.53 12.58
N ARG A 181 1.23 3.37 11.51
CA ARG A 181 1.96 4.49 10.89
C ARG A 181 0.96 5.53 10.34
N ARG A 182 -0.08 5.08 9.65
CA ARG A 182 -1.12 5.95 9.09
C ARG A 182 -1.94 6.65 10.16
N ILE A 183 -2.42 5.92 11.16
CA ILE A 183 -3.12 6.49 12.33
C ILE A 183 -2.27 7.52 13.04
N ARG A 184 -0.96 7.26 13.24
CA ARG A 184 -0.05 8.23 13.85
C ARG A 184 0.09 9.50 13.02
N SER A 185 0.21 9.38 11.69
CA SER A 185 0.26 10.52 10.79
C SER A 185 -1.03 11.35 10.86
N LEU A 186 -2.20 10.72 10.91
CA LEU A 186 -3.49 11.40 11.08
C LEU A 186 -3.58 12.11 12.44
N MET A 187 -3.19 11.46 13.53
CA MET A 187 -3.17 12.10 14.84
C MET A 187 -2.23 13.31 14.90
N ALA A 188 -1.08 13.23 14.24
CA ALA A 188 -0.13 14.33 14.14
C ALA A 188 -0.69 15.49 13.30
N MET A 189 -1.35 15.18 12.18
CA MET A 189 -2.06 16.17 11.37
C MET A 189 -3.12 16.89 12.21
N LEU A 190 -4.01 16.15 12.88
CA LEU A 190 -5.02 16.72 13.76
C LEU A 190 -4.43 17.55 14.92
N GLN A 191 -3.27 17.16 15.46
CA GLN A 191 -2.58 17.99 16.47
C GLN A 191 -2.13 19.32 15.90
N HIS A 192 -1.56 19.27 14.70
CA HIS A 192 -1.04 20.45 14.04
C HIS A 192 -2.17 21.45 13.77
N PHE A 193 -3.36 20.95 13.42
CA PHE A 193 -4.55 21.77 13.24
C PHE A 193 -4.90 22.58 14.48
N LEU A 194 -4.99 21.90 15.63
CA LEU A 194 -5.29 22.55 16.92
C LEU A 194 -4.22 23.58 17.30
N ALA A 195 -2.96 23.34 16.90
CA ALA A 195 -1.87 24.25 17.17
C ALA A 195 -1.90 25.52 16.29
N GLU A 196 -2.24 25.37 15.01
CA GLU A 196 -2.31 26.49 14.05
C GLU A 196 -3.55 27.36 14.23
N HIS A 197 -4.68 26.77 14.62
CA HIS A 197 -5.96 27.46 14.73
C HIS A 197 -6.52 27.46 16.15
N ARG A 198 -5.75 27.95 17.13
CA ARG A 198 -6.18 28.02 18.55
C ARG A 198 -7.50 28.77 18.78
N SER A 199 -7.89 29.66 17.87
CA SER A 199 -9.15 30.41 17.94
C SER A 199 -10.35 29.69 17.33
N ARG A 200 -10.14 28.57 16.62
CA ARG A 200 -11.20 27.75 16.03
C ARG A 200 -11.42 26.52 16.89
N ASP A 201 -12.65 26.32 17.35
CA ASP A 201 -12.99 25.15 18.14
C ASP A 201 -13.67 24.10 17.27
N TYR A 202 -13.05 22.92 17.19
CA TYR A 202 -13.58 21.73 16.53
C TYR A 202 -13.57 20.59 17.55
N PRO A 203 -14.66 20.42 18.33
CA PRO A 203 -14.73 19.39 19.37
C PRO A 203 -14.56 17.96 18.81
N GLU A 204 -14.90 17.76 17.54
CA GLU A 204 -14.76 16.50 16.80
C GLU A 204 -13.30 16.06 16.72
N ILE A 205 -12.33 17.00 16.69
CA ILE A 205 -10.91 16.69 16.59
C ILE A 205 -10.41 15.99 17.84
N TYR A 206 -10.79 16.49 19.02
CA TYR A 206 -10.40 15.87 20.30
C TYR A 206 -10.96 14.45 20.41
N THR A 207 -12.24 14.29 20.08
CA THR A 207 -12.91 12.98 20.11
C THR A 207 -12.27 12.02 19.11
N THR A 208 -12.08 12.44 17.86
CA THR A 208 -11.46 11.62 16.81
C THR A 208 -10.03 11.21 17.17
N ARG A 209 -9.22 12.15 17.68
CA ARG A 209 -7.85 11.88 18.11
C ARG A 209 -7.81 10.86 19.25
N SER A 210 -8.73 10.92 20.22
CA SER A 210 -8.81 9.93 21.29
C SER A 210 -9.17 8.53 20.77
N VAL A 211 -10.12 8.44 19.82
CA VAL A 211 -10.50 7.17 19.16
C VAL A 211 -9.32 6.59 18.39
N LEU A 212 -8.60 7.42 17.62
CA LEU A 212 -7.40 7.02 16.89
C LEU A 212 -6.29 6.55 17.83
N ALA A 213 -6.10 7.23 18.97
CA ALA A 213 -5.11 6.82 19.98
C ALA A 213 -5.46 5.47 20.62
N ALA A 214 -6.73 5.22 20.90
CA ALA A 214 -7.20 3.92 21.40
C ALA A 214 -6.97 2.80 20.37
N LEU A 215 -7.32 3.04 19.10
CA LEU A 215 -7.08 2.11 18.01
C LEU A 215 -5.58 1.82 17.82
N PHE A 216 -4.74 2.85 17.85
CA PHE A 216 -3.29 2.72 17.75
C PHE A 216 -2.71 1.81 18.85
N LYS A 217 -3.14 2.00 20.11
CA LYS A 217 -2.73 1.17 21.25
C LYS A 217 -3.16 -0.28 21.03
N ARG A 218 -4.42 -0.52 20.66
CA ARG A 218 -4.96 -1.87 20.43
C ARG A 218 -4.17 -2.64 19.37
N LEU A 219 -3.93 -2.02 18.20
CA LEU A 219 -3.11 -2.61 17.15
C LEU A 219 -1.68 -2.94 17.61
N GLY A 220 -1.17 -2.19 18.60
CA GLY A 220 0.14 -2.43 19.20
C GLY A 220 0.17 -3.62 20.14
N HIS A 221 -0.90 -3.85 20.90
CA HIS A 221 -1.05 -5.06 21.70
C HIS A 221 -1.16 -6.31 20.82
N ASP A 222 -1.95 -6.26 19.75
CA ASP A 222 -2.08 -7.37 18.81
C ASP A 222 -0.73 -7.70 18.14
N LEU A 223 0.08 -6.68 17.85
CA LEU A 223 1.45 -6.83 17.34
C LEU A 223 2.37 -7.62 18.28
N LYS A 224 2.23 -7.42 19.60
CA LYS A 224 3.02 -8.14 20.63
C LYS A 224 2.50 -9.56 20.89
N ALA A 225 1.20 -9.79 20.70
CA ALA A 225 0.60 -11.11 20.90
C ALA A 225 0.94 -12.10 19.77
N HIS A 226 1.29 -11.60 18.57
CA HIS A 226 1.59 -12.39 17.37
C HIS A 226 3.07 -12.24 16.92
N SER A 227 3.93 -11.71 17.79
CA SER A 227 5.38 -11.56 17.55
C SER A 227 6.16 -12.74 18.07
#